data_AF-A0AA95N6C5-F1
#
_entry.id   AF-A0AA95N6C5-F1
#
_cell.length_a   1.000
_cell.length_b   1.000
_cell.length_c   1.000
_cell.angle_alpha   90.00
_cell.angle_beta   90.00
_cell.angle_gamma   90.00
#
_symmetry.space_group_name_H-M   'P 1'
#
loop_
_entity.id
_entity.type
_entity.pdbx_description
1 polymer ?
#
loop_
_entity_poly.entity_id
_entity_poly.type
_entity_poly.pdbx_seq_one_letter_code
_entity_poly.pdbx_strand_id
1 'polypeptide(L)'
;MDELITNIYETTVHMQKALEKEDFEEFEELLSKRNEMMITVDEWKASHSEHRYSAKAKTIFEDIIRLDQQLTSFVQNEKNKAQHSLNQLKNNKQVSMKYLPYSKQTNGVFVDKSK
;
A
#
# COMPACT_ATOMS: atom_id res chain seq x y z
N MET A 1 -21.50 19.23 8.80
CA MET A 1 -21.62 17.90 8.15
C MET A 1 -21.33 17.97 6.66
N ASP A 2 -22.06 18.76 5.88
CA ASP A 2 -21.79 18.84 4.43
C ASP A 2 -20.36 19.29 4.08
N GLU A 3 -19.78 20.20 4.88
CA GLU A 3 -18.37 20.59 4.77
C GLU A 3 -17.40 19.42 5.10
N LEU A 4 -17.66 18.69 6.18
CA LEU A 4 -16.87 17.52 6.56
C LEU A 4 -16.90 16.43 5.46
N ILE A 5 -18.07 16.20 4.87
CA ILE A 5 -18.25 15.25 3.76
C ILE A 5 -17.48 15.72 2.51
N THR A 6 -17.49 17.01 2.24
CA THR A 6 -16.73 17.60 1.12
C THR A 6 -15.22 17.46 1.35
N ASN A 7 -14.74 17.72 2.56
CA ASN A 7 -13.33 17.55 2.92
C ASN A 7 -12.87 16.08 2.82
N ILE A 8 -13.73 15.13 3.20
CA ILE A 8 -13.46 13.69 3.01
C ILE A 8 -13.34 13.37 1.52
N TYR A 9 -14.25 13.88 0.69
CA TYR A 9 -14.20 13.69 -0.76
C TYR A 9 -12.92 14.25 -1.37
N GLU A 10 -12.58 15.50 -1.06
CA GLU A 10 -11.34 16.13 -1.55
C GLU A 10 -10.11 15.32 -1.12
N THR A 11 -10.08 14.87 0.14
CA THR A 11 -8.99 14.03 0.64
C THR A 11 -8.90 12.71 -0.14
N THR A 12 -10.02 12.05 -0.42
CA THR A 12 -10.05 10.83 -1.25
C THR A 12 -9.57 11.08 -2.68
N VAL A 13 -9.89 12.23 -3.27
CA VAL A 13 -9.36 12.63 -4.59
C VAL A 13 -7.84 12.88 -4.53
N HIS A 14 -7.35 13.51 -3.46
CA HIS A 14 -5.92 13.71 -3.26
C HIS A 14 -5.17 12.39 -3.05
N MET A 15 -5.76 11.44 -2.32
CA MET A 15 -5.21 10.09 -2.18
C MET A 15 -5.05 9.39 -3.54
N GLN A 16 -6.02 9.54 -4.43
CA GLN A 16 -5.90 9.01 -5.80
C GLN A 16 -4.71 9.62 -6.54
N LYS A 17 -4.57 10.95 -6.48
CA LYS A 17 -3.45 11.65 -7.13
C LYS A 17 -2.10 11.25 -6.55
N ALA A 18 -2.00 11.02 -5.24
CA ALA A 18 -0.78 10.55 -4.60
C ALA A 18 -0.40 9.16 -5.13
N LEU A 19 -1.36 8.23 -5.23
CA LEU A 19 -1.12 6.91 -5.84
C LEU A 19 -0.73 6.99 -7.32
N GLU A 20 -1.36 7.86 -8.11
CA GLU A 20 -1.01 8.06 -9.53
C GLU A 20 0.42 8.58 -9.71
N LYS A 21 0.96 9.29 -8.71
CA LYS A 21 2.34 9.78 -8.68
C LYS A 21 3.32 8.81 -7.99
N GLU A 22 2.83 7.67 -7.52
CA GLU A 22 3.59 6.73 -6.67
C GLU A 22 4.15 7.37 -5.38
N ASP A 23 3.51 8.44 -4.90
CA ASP A 23 3.86 9.09 -3.64
C ASP A 23 3.14 8.40 -2.47
N PHE A 24 3.72 7.30 -2.00
CA PHE A 24 3.13 6.47 -0.95
C PHE A 24 3.17 7.13 0.43
N GLU A 25 4.11 8.05 0.66
CA GLU A 25 4.22 8.79 1.92
C GLU A 25 3.07 9.80 2.03
N GLU A 26 2.84 10.62 0.99
CA GLU A 26 1.69 11.52 0.92
C GLU A 26 0.36 10.74 1.04
N PHE A 27 0.27 9.56 0.40
CA PHE A 27 -0.91 8.71 0.50
C PHE A 27 -1.20 8.25 1.94
N GLU A 28 -0.18 7.86 2.71
CA GLU A 28 -0.33 7.38 4.09
C GLU A 28 -0.76 8.52 5.04
N GLU A 29 -0.21 9.72 4.86
CA GLU A 29 -0.63 10.92 5.60
C GLU A 29 -2.10 11.25 5.32
N LEU A 30 -2.49 11.26 4.04
CA LEU A 30 -3.86 11.56 3.63
C LEU A 30 -4.86 10.49 4.12
N LEU A 31 -4.47 9.21 4.11
CA LEU A 31 -5.28 8.12 4.64
C LEU A 31 -5.52 8.30 6.15
N SER A 32 -4.48 8.65 6.89
CA SER A 32 -4.56 8.90 8.34
C SER A 32 -5.50 10.06 8.64
N LYS A 33 -5.31 11.19 7.94
CA LYS A 33 -6.19 12.36 8.05
C LYS A 33 -7.64 12.03 7.71
N ARG A 34 -7.87 11.24 6.66
CA ARG A 34 -9.21 10.78 6.29
C ARG A 34 -9.84 9.96 7.41
N ASN A 35 -9.09 9.06 8.04
CA ASN A 35 -9.59 8.22 9.13
C ASN A 35 -10.01 9.05 10.34
N GLU A 36 -9.25 10.09 10.70
CA GLU A 36 -9.64 11.04 11.76
C GLU A 36 -10.97 11.75 11.46
N MET A 37 -11.17 12.16 10.21
CA MET A 37 -12.43 12.76 9.77
C MET A 37 -13.60 11.75 9.85
N MET A 38 -13.36 10.48 9.52
CA MET A 38 -14.38 9.43 9.61
C MET A 38 -14.78 9.14 11.07
N ILE A 39 -13.82 9.13 11.99
CA ILE A 39 -14.11 9.03 13.44
C ILE A 39 -15.02 10.19 13.88
N THR A 40 -14.70 11.41 13.44
CA THR A 40 -15.52 12.60 13.74
C THR A 40 -16.94 12.45 13.18
N VAL A 41 -17.10 11.89 11.97
CA VAL A 41 -18.41 11.59 11.38
C VAL A 41 -19.19 10.59 12.24
N ASP A 42 -18.53 9.56 12.76
CA ASP A 42 -19.17 8.52 13.57
C ASP A 42 -19.62 9.06 14.93
N GLU A 43 -18.79 9.86 15.60
CA GLU A 43 -19.15 10.57 16.83
C GLU A 43 -20.33 11.53 16.63
N TRP A 44 -20.32 12.25 15.50
CA TRP A 44 -21.40 13.15 15.14
C TRP A 44 -22.72 12.40 14.86
N LYS A 45 -22.65 11.27 14.15
CA LYS A 45 -23.82 10.40 13.91
C LYS A 45 -24.40 9.84 15.21
N ALA A 46 -23.55 9.45 16.15
CA ALA A 46 -23.98 8.94 17.44
C ALA A 46 -24.76 9.98 18.26
N SER A 47 -24.39 11.25 18.13
CA SER A 47 -25.09 12.37 18.80
C SER A 47 -26.32 12.89 18.05
N HIS A 48 -26.47 12.56 16.75
CA HIS A 48 -27.54 13.08 15.89
C HIS A 48 -28.25 11.97 15.11
N SER A 49 -28.87 11.02 15.82
CA SER A 49 -29.49 9.81 15.26
C SER A 49 -30.63 10.07 14.27
N GLU A 50 -31.31 11.22 14.35
CA GLU A 50 -32.40 11.59 13.43
C GLU A 50 -31.94 12.40 12.20
N HIS A 51 -30.64 12.65 12.05
CA HIS A 51 -30.15 13.45 10.94
C HIS A 51 -30.41 12.80 9.58
N ARG A 52 -30.89 13.62 8.63
CA ARG A 52 -31.07 13.22 7.23
C ARG A 52 -30.09 13.97 6.35
N TYR A 53 -29.28 13.23 5.62
CA TYR A 53 -28.36 13.78 4.64
C TYR A 53 -29.08 14.48 3.49
N SER A 54 -28.52 15.60 3.05
CA SER A 54 -28.94 16.29 1.84
C SER A 54 -28.73 15.42 0.59
N ALA A 55 -29.47 15.68 -0.49
CA ALA A 55 -29.30 14.94 -1.75
C ALA A 55 -27.86 15.07 -2.28
N LYS A 56 -27.28 16.27 -2.17
CA LYS A 56 -25.89 16.54 -2.54
C LYS A 56 -24.90 15.69 -1.73
N ALA A 57 -25.07 15.61 -0.41
CA ALA A 57 -24.23 14.79 0.45
C ALA A 57 -24.28 13.31 0.07
N LYS A 58 -25.47 12.79 -0.30
CA LYS A 58 -25.62 11.41 -0.78
C LYS A 58 -24.84 11.14 -2.06
N THR A 59 -24.92 12.04 -3.04
CA THR A 59 -24.13 11.93 -4.29
C THR A 59 -22.63 11.94 -4.01
N ILE A 60 -22.16 12.82 -3.10
CA ILE A 60 -20.75 12.86 -2.72
C ILE A 60 -20.33 11.54 -2.06
N PHE A 61 -21.16 10.93 -1.21
CA PHE A 61 -20.85 9.64 -0.62
C PHE A 61 -20.76 8.52 -1.66
N GLU A 62 -21.64 8.49 -2.65
CA GLU A 62 -21.57 7.53 -3.76
C GLU A 62 -20.27 7.69 -4.55
N ASP A 63 -19.84 8.93 -4.81
CA ASP A 63 -18.57 9.21 -5.46
C ASP A 63 -17.36 8.78 -4.60
N ILE A 64 -17.38 9.04 -3.29
CA ILE A 64 -16.34 8.57 -2.35
C ILE A 64 -16.24 7.04 -2.40
N ILE A 65 -17.37 6.33 -2.34
CA ILE A 65 -17.40 4.86 -2.37
C ILE A 65 -16.79 4.34 -3.68
N ARG A 66 -17.13 4.96 -4.82
CA ARG A 66 -16.56 4.59 -6.12
C ARG A 66 -15.05 4.78 -6.15
N LEU A 67 -14.56 5.91 -5.64
CA LEU A 67 -13.13 6.18 -5.55
C LEU A 67 -12.42 5.16 -4.65
N ASP A 68 -12.99 4.86 -3.48
CA ASP A 68 -12.42 3.87 -2.57
C ASP A 68 -12.29 2.47 -3.20
N GLN A 69 -13.28 2.04 -3.98
CA GLN A 69 -13.23 0.77 -4.70
C GLN A 69 -12.07 0.75 -5.71
N GLN A 70 -11.83 1.87 -6.40
CA GLN A 70 -10.72 2.01 -7.33
C GLN A 70 -9.38 2.00 -6.60
N LEU A 71 -9.24 2.79 -5.53
CA LEU A 71 -8.04 2.84 -4.69
C LEU A 71 -7.70 1.46 -4.11
N THR A 72 -8.70 0.76 -3.57
CA THR A 72 -8.54 -0.58 -2.99
C THR A 72 -8.01 -1.57 -4.03
N SER A 73 -8.59 -1.53 -5.23
CA SER A 73 -8.16 -2.39 -6.34
C SER A 73 -6.72 -2.07 -6.77
N PHE A 74 -6.36 -0.79 -6.84
CA PHE A 74 -5.00 -0.35 -7.17
C PHE A 74 -3.99 -0.84 -6.13
N VAL A 75 -4.22 -0.55 -4.85
CA VAL A 75 -3.33 -0.95 -3.75
C VAL A 75 -3.17 -2.46 -3.67
N GLN A 76 -4.25 -3.22 -3.89
CA GLN A 76 -4.18 -4.68 -3.93
C GLN A 76 -3.33 -5.19 -5.09
N ASN A 77 -3.40 -4.56 -6.26
CA ASN A 77 -2.56 -4.91 -7.40
C ASN A 77 -1.09 -4.60 -7.13
N GLU A 78 -0.78 -3.44 -6.56
CA GLU A 78 0.59 -3.08 -6.19
C GLU A 78 1.17 -4.00 -5.12
N LYS A 79 0.37 -4.36 -4.10
CA LYS A 79 0.75 -5.38 -3.11
C LYS A 79 1.11 -6.72 -3.77
N ASN A 80 0.31 -7.17 -4.73
CA ASN A 80 0.57 -8.44 -5.44
C ASN A 80 1.87 -8.36 -6.26
N LYS A 81 2.13 -7.24 -6.95
CA LYS A 81 3.38 -7.00 -7.68
C LYS A 81 4.59 -7.00 -6.75
N ALA A 82 4.51 -6.27 -5.63
CA ALA A 82 5.58 -6.21 -4.64
C ALA A 82 5.89 -7.60 -4.06
N GLN A 83 4.86 -8.39 -3.75
CA GLN A 83 5.02 -9.76 -3.28
C GLN A 83 5.71 -10.65 -4.32
N HIS A 84 5.35 -10.51 -5.59
CA HIS A 84 6.00 -11.25 -6.68
C HIS A 84 7.48 -10.89 -6.79
N SER A 85 7.81 -9.60 -6.80
CA SER A 85 9.20 -9.10 -6.84
C SER A 85 10.03 -9.58 -5.65
N LEU A 86 9.46 -9.56 -4.44
CA LEU A 86 10.13 -10.09 -3.25
C LEU A 86 10.42 -11.59 -3.36
N ASN A 87 9.49 -12.37 -3.91
CA ASN A 87 9.69 -13.80 -4.13
C ASN A 87 10.79 -14.06 -5.17
N GLN A 88 10.82 -13.27 -6.27
CA GLN A 88 11.91 -13.34 -7.24
C GLN A 88 13.27 -13.00 -6.61
N LEU A 89 13.34 -11.96 -5.78
CA LEU A 89 14.56 -11.59 -5.06
C LEU A 89 15.06 -12.73 -4.15
N LYS A 90 14.14 -13.38 -3.41
CA LYS A 90 14.46 -14.54 -2.56
C LYS A 90 14.99 -15.70 -3.38
N ASN A 91 14.37 -16.01 -4.51
CA ASN A 91 14.82 -17.07 -5.41
C ASN A 91 16.21 -16.75 -5.98
N ASN A 92 16.43 -15.52 -6.45
CA ASN A 92 17.72 -15.08 -6.97
C ASN A 92 18.82 -15.16 -5.89
N LYS A 93 18.52 -14.78 -4.64
CA LYS A 93 19.45 -14.92 -3.51
C LYS A 93 19.76 -16.39 -3.21
N GLN A 94 18.78 -17.28 -3.27
CA GLN A 94 19.02 -18.71 -3.07
C GLN A 94 19.88 -19.30 -4.19
N VAL A 95 19.62 -18.90 -5.45
CA VAL A 95 20.41 -19.29 -6.61
C VAL A 95 21.85 -18.76 -6.49
N SER A 96 22.04 -17.48 -6.15
CA SER A 96 23.37 -16.91 -5.98
C SER A 96 24.17 -17.59 -4.85
N MET A 97 23.50 -18.01 -3.77
CA MET A 97 24.13 -18.79 -2.70
C MET A 97 24.50 -20.22 -3.13
N LYS A 98 23.76 -20.84 -4.06
CA LYS A 98 24.12 -22.14 -4.65
C LYS A 98 25.29 -22.06 -5.62
N TYR A 99 25.46 -20.92 -6.30
CA TYR A 99 26.54 -20.66 -7.25
C TYR A 99 27.71 -19.86 -6.68
N LEU A 100 27.65 -19.45 -5.40
CA LEU A 100 28.82 -19.03 -4.64
C LEU A 100 29.77 -20.24 -4.67
N PRO A 101 30.88 -20.17 -5.42
CA PRO A 101 31.70 -21.34 -5.64
C PRO A 101 32.16 -21.83 -4.27
N TYR A 102 32.13 -23.14 -4.08
CA TYR A 102 32.93 -23.84 -3.08
C TYR A 102 34.39 -23.43 -3.30
N SER A 103 34.79 -22.24 -2.85
CA SER A 103 36.17 -21.77 -2.77
C SER A 103 36.82 -22.40 -1.54
N LYS A 104 36.56 -23.68 -1.30
CA LYS A 104 37.57 -24.50 -0.65
C LYS A 104 38.54 -24.84 -1.76
N GLN A 105 39.54 -23.99 -1.92
CA GLN A 105 40.81 -24.36 -2.56
C GLN A 105 41.13 -25.77 -2.08
N THR A 106 40.98 -26.76 -2.95
CA THR A 106 41.72 -28.01 -2.79
C THR A 106 43.17 -27.61 -2.91
N ASN A 107 43.82 -27.37 -1.77
CA ASN A 107 45.28 -27.33 -1.69
C ASN A 107 45.75 -28.69 -2.20
N GLY A 108 46.04 -28.76 -3.50
CA GLY A 108 46.62 -29.92 -4.13
C GLY A 108 47.99 -30.15 -3.51
N VAL A 109 48.06 -31.02 -2.52
CA VAL A 109 49.32 -31.56 -2.03
C VAL A 109 49.79 -32.54 -3.10
N PHE A 110 50.68 -32.09 -3.99
CA PHE A 110 51.50 -32.98 -4.79
C PHE A 110 52.52 -33.63 -3.84
N VAL A 111 52.29 -34.89 -3.47
CA VAL A 111 53.30 -35.70 -2.79
C VAL A 111 54.22 -36.24 -3.86
N ASP A 112 55.36 -35.56 -4.09
CA ASP A 112 56.43 -36.07 -4.91
C ASP A 112 57.06 -37.29 -4.20
N LYS A 113 57.01 -38.45 -4.85
CA LYS A 113 57.52 -39.72 -4.34
C LYS A 113 58.98 -39.82 -4.79
N SER A 114 59.90 -39.26 -4.02
CA SER A 114 61.33 -39.50 -4.22
C SER A 114 61.66 -40.95 -3.82
N LYS A 115 62.26 -41.67 -4.76
CA LYS A 115 62.66 -43.08 -4.70
C LYS A 115 63.99 -43.27 -3.99
#